data_AF-A0A1C6EXA8-F1
#
_entry.id   AF-A0A1C6EXA8-F1
#
_cell.length_a   1.000
_cell.length_b   1.000
_cell.length_c   1.000
_cell.angle_alpha   90.00
_cell.angle_beta   90.00
_cell.angle_gamma   90.00
#
_symmetry.space_group_name_H-M   'P 1'
#
loop_
_entity.id
_entity.type
_entity.pdbx_description
1 polymer ?
#
loop_
_entity_poly.entity_id
_entity_poly.type
_entity_poly.pdbx_seq_one_letter_code
_entity_poly.pdbx_strand_id
1 'polypeptide(L)'
;MKETKKLSTSSWLTLAAAVLGIIGLVAYSTSEVAVKQIGIIAAIAIVLNIITIVVNMKYSFGILNLSSTVSAILFSVAFVYGFASQLDPLGWAVSGLYTWGQVAGFLIFAVLTFAALILEFVVSFKGLVK
;
A
#
# COMPACT_ATOMS: atom_id res chain seq x y z
N MET A 1 -11.45 33.88 -3.62
CA MET A 1 -10.36 32.89 -3.44
C MET A 1 -10.96 31.71 -2.68
N LYS A 2 -11.05 30.50 -3.26
CA LYS A 2 -11.48 29.31 -2.49
C LYS A 2 -10.35 28.98 -1.54
N GLU A 3 -10.59 29.10 -0.23
CA GLU A 3 -9.61 28.67 0.78
C GLU A 3 -9.24 27.21 0.51
N THR A 4 -7.97 26.95 0.23
CA THR A 4 -7.45 25.61 0.14
C THR A 4 -7.44 25.02 1.54
N LYS A 5 -8.45 24.19 1.84
CA LYS A 5 -8.57 23.49 3.12
C LYS A 5 -7.24 22.75 3.39
N LYS A 6 -6.53 23.17 4.44
CA LYS A 6 -5.23 22.61 4.80
C LYS A 6 -5.38 21.11 5.08
N LEU A 7 -4.55 20.29 4.45
CA LEU A 7 -4.60 18.83 4.63
C LEU A 7 -4.32 18.46 6.09
N SER A 8 -5.17 17.60 6.65
CA SER A 8 -4.97 17.05 7.99
C SER A 8 -3.75 16.11 8.01
N THR A 9 -3.13 15.92 9.17
CA THR A 9 -2.02 14.96 9.33
C THR A 9 -2.42 13.57 8.84
N SER A 10 -3.65 13.14 9.07
CA SER A 10 -4.15 11.84 8.63
C SER A 10 -4.25 11.76 7.10
N SER A 11 -4.68 12.84 6.44
CA SER A 11 -4.70 12.92 4.97
C SER A 11 -3.29 12.87 4.36
N TRP A 12 -2.29 13.46 5.03
CA TRP A 12 -0.88 13.34 4.62
C TRP A 12 -0.33 11.93 4.76
N LEU A 13 -0.70 11.22 5.82
CA LEU A 13 -0.30 9.82 6.02
C LEU A 13 -0.93 8.92 4.95
N THR A 14 -2.22 9.12 4.62
CA THR A 14 -2.88 8.40 3.53
C THR A 14 -2.25 8.69 2.17
N LEU A 15 -1.82 9.94 1.93
CA LEU A 15 -1.11 10.31 0.71
C LEU A 15 0.26 9.63 0.64
N ALA A 16 1.01 9.62 1.73
CA ALA A 16 2.29 8.94 1.82
C ALA A 16 2.12 7.44 1.57
N ALA A 17 1.10 6.79 2.15
CA ALA A 17 0.78 5.39 1.90
C ALA A 17 0.46 5.12 0.42
N ALA A 18 -0.31 6.00 -0.23
CA ALA A 18 -0.58 5.88 -1.66
C ALA A 18 0.69 5.98 -2.51
N VAL A 19 1.58 6.93 -2.21
CA VAL A 19 2.86 7.10 -2.92
C VAL A 19 3.76 5.87 -2.72
N LEU A 20 3.91 5.39 -1.49
CA LEU A 20 4.66 4.17 -1.19
C LEU A 20 4.06 2.96 -1.92
N GLY A 21 2.73 2.83 -1.93
CA GLY A 21 2.03 1.79 -2.66
C GLY A 21 2.29 1.86 -4.17
N ILE A 22 2.29 3.05 -4.79
CA ILE A 22 2.59 3.23 -6.21
C ILE A 22 4.02 2.79 -6.51
N ILE A 23 5.01 3.27 -5.75
CA ILE A 23 6.41 2.91 -5.95
C ILE A 23 6.60 1.40 -5.77
N GLY A 24 5.98 0.82 -4.73
CA GLY A 24 5.99 -0.62 -4.50
C GLY A 24 5.37 -1.39 -5.66
N LEU A 25 4.22 -0.97 -6.18
CA LEU A 25 3.54 -1.62 -7.29
C LEU A 25 4.35 -1.55 -8.59
N VAL A 26 5.01 -0.42 -8.86
CA VAL A 26 5.92 -0.27 -10.00
C VAL A 26 7.09 -1.24 -9.86
N ALA A 27 7.73 -1.31 -8.69
CA ALA A 27 8.81 -2.26 -8.44
C ALA A 27 8.34 -3.73 -8.54
N TYR A 28 7.13 -4.02 -8.09
CA TYR A 28 6.55 -5.37 -8.22
C TYR A 28 6.35 -5.75 -9.69
N SER A 29 5.91 -4.80 -10.52
CA SER A 29 5.67 -5.05 -11.94
C SER A 29 6.94 -5.39 -12.75
N THR A 30 8.12 -5.08 -12.22
CA THR A 30 9.40 -5.42 -12.84
C THR A 30 9.95 -6.77 -12.37
N SER A 31 9.28 -7.46 -11.44
CA SER A 31 9.70 -8.78 -10.97
C SER A 31 9.20 -9.88 -11.91
N GLU A 32 10.10 -10.79 -12.30
CA GLU A 32 9.77 -11.92 -13.19
C GLU A 32 8.76 -12.91 -12.57
N VAL A 33 8.68 -12.91 -11.25
CA VAL A 33 7.85 -13.82 -10.44
C VAL A 33 6.58 -13.13 -9.94
N ALA A 34 6.23 -11.95 -10.47
CA ALA A 34 5.08 -11.18 -10.03
C ALA A 34 3.74 -11.88 -10.33
N VAL A 35 2.95 -12.08 -9.28
CA VAL A 35 1.57 -12.58 -9.37
C VAL A 35 0.60 -11.42 -9.56
N LYS A 36 -0.12 -11.42 -10.68
CA LYS A 36 -1.02 -10.34 -11.10
C LYS A 36 -2.08 -9.99 -10.05
N GLN A 37 -2.67 -10.98 -9.39
CA GLN A 37 -3.72 -10.79 -8.38
C GLN A 37 -3.23 -9.93 -7.20
N ILE A 38 -1.98 -10.13 -6.75
CA ILE A 38 -1.38 -9.35 -5.66
C ILE A 38 -1.21 -7.88 -6.06
N GLY A 39 -0.74 -7.65 -7.30
CA GLY A 39 -0.63 -6.31 -7.85
C GLY A 39 -1.98 -5.59 -7.96
N ILE A 40 -3.04 -6.32 -8.34
CA ILE A 40 -4.41 -5.77 -8.42
C ILE A 40 -4.92 -5.37 -7.03
N ILE A 41 -4.72 -6.21 -6.01
CA ILE A 41 -5.17 -5.90 -4.64
C ILE A 41 -4.47 -4.63 -4.12
N ALA A 42 -3.15 -4.53 -4.32
CA ALA A 42 -2.41 -3.33 -3.98
C ALA A 42 -2.90 -2.10 -4.76
N ALA A 43 -3.19 -2.25 -6.06
CA ALA A 43 -3.74 -1.18 -6.89
C ALA A 43 -5.10 -0.68 -6.38
N ILE A 44 -5.98 -1.58 -5.94
CA ILE A 44 -7.29 -1.21 -5.37
C ILE A 44 -7.08 -0.38 -4.08
N ALA A 45 -6.16 -0.77 -3.21
CA ALA A 45 -5.83 0.00 -1.99
C ALA A 45 -5.33 1.41 -2.32
N ILE A 46 -4.43 1.53 -3.31
CA ILE A 46 -3.90 2.81 -3.79
C ILE A 46 -5.01 3.70 -4.33
N VAL A 47 -5.88 3.16 -5.19
CA VAL A 47 -7.00 3.90 -5.78
C VAL A 47 -7.95 4.37 -4.67
N LEU A 48 -8.25 3.51 -3.69
CA LEU A 48 -9.08 3.86 -2.55
C LEU A 48 -8.47 5.03 -1.75
N ASN A 49 -7.15 4.99 -1.48
CA ASN A 49 -6.45 6.08 -0.80
C ASN A 49 -6.55 7.41 -1.56
N ILE A 50 -6.33 7.40 -2.87
CA ILE A 50 -6.42 8.59 -3.73
C ILE A 50 -7.85 9.16 -3.70
N ILE A 51 -8.86 8.31 -3.91
CA ILE A 51 -10.27 8.72 -3.86
C ILE A 51 -10.59 9.34 -2.50
N THR A 52 -10.13 8.73 -1.42
CA THR A 52 -10.37 9.19 -0.04
C THR A 52 -9.80 10.58 0.21
N ILE A 53 -8.58 10.84 -0.28
CA ILE A 53 -7.95 12.15 -0.19
C ILE A 53 -8.76 13.18 -0.98
N VAL A 54 -9.10 12.89 -2.24
CA VAL A 54 -9.87 13.79 -3.10
C VAL A 54 -11.24 14.12 -2.49
N VAL A 55 -11.92 13.11 -1.93
CA VAL A 55 -13.22 13.30 -1.27
C VAL A 55 -13.05 14.11 0.00
N ASN A 56 -12.07 13.83 0.85
CA ASN A 56 -11.88 14.55 2.13
C ASN A 56 -11.44 16.01 1.92
N MET A 57 -10.74 16.30 0.82
CA MET A 57 -10.45 17.68 0.40
C MET A 57 -11.73 18.47 0.05
N LYS A 58 -12.73 17.82 -0.53
CA LYS A 58 -14.00 18.45 -0.95
C LYS A 58 -15.07 18.43 0.12
N TYR A 59 -15.11 17.38 0.94
CA TYR A 59 -16.20 17.11 1.87
C TYR A 59 -15.64 16.66 3.22
N SER A 60 -16.17 17.21 4.31
CA SER A 60 -15.77 16.82 5.68
C SER A 60 -16.45 15.54 6.16
N PHE A 61 -16.60 14.54 5.29
CA PHE A 61 -17.11 13.25 5.68
C PHE A 61 -16.02 12.52 6.47
N GLY A 62 -16.33 12.05 7.68
CA GLY A 62 -15.43 11.26 8.53
C GLY A 62 -15.08 9.87 7.96
N ILE A 63 -15.05 9.72 6.64
CA ILE A 63 -14.79 8.47 5.90
C ILE A 63 -13.33 8.04 5.97
N LEU A 64 -12.43 8.94 6.38
CA LEU A 64 -11.00 8.69 6.31
C LEU A 64 -10.59 7.48 7.15
N ASN A 65 -11.14 7.34 8.36
CA ASN A 65 -10.89 6.17 9.21
C ASN A 65 -11.34 4.87 8.56
N LEU A 66 -12.59 4.82 8.08
CA LEU A 66 -13.17 3.62 7.47
C LEU A 66 -12.38 3.22 6.23
N SER A 67 -12.08 4.19 5.37
CA SER A 67 -11.31 3.96 4.16
C SER A 67 -9.91 3.45 4.50
N SER A 68 -9.24 4.06 5.48
CA SER A 68 -7.94 3.61 5.92
C SER A 68 -7.95 2.21 6.55
N THR A 69 -9.02 1.83 7.26
CA THR A 69 -9.19 0.44 7.70
C THR A 69 -9.25 -0.52 6.52
N VAL A 70 -10.06 -0.20 5.50
CA VAL A 70 -10.19 -1.03 4.30
C VAL A 70 -8.87 -1.09 3.54
N SER A 71 -8.18 0.02 3.35
CA SER A 71 -6.85 0.06 2.71
C SER A 71 -5.81 -0.74 3.49
N ALA A 72 -5.79 -0.67 4.82
CA ALA A 72 -4.90 -1.46 5.66
C ALA A 72 -5.14 -2.96 5.47
N ILE A 73 -6.40 -3.40 5.36
CA ILE A 73 -6.76 -4.79 5.06
C ILE A 73 -6.29 -5.18 3.66
N LEU A 74 -6.48 -4.33 2.65
CA LEU A 74 -6.05 -4.64 1.28
C LEU A 74 -4.53 -4.74 1.18
N PHE A 75 -3.79 -3.80 1.79
CA PHE A 75 -2.33 -3.89 1.85
C PHE A 75 -1.86 -5.11 2.64
N SER A 76 -2.56 -5.52 3.70
CA SER A 76 -2.19 -6.71 4.47
C SER A 76 -2.39 -7.99 3.67
N VAL A 77 -3.49 -8.09 2.93
CA VAL A 77 -3.74 -9.21 2.00
C VAL A 77 -2.67 -9.23 0.92
N ALA A 78 -2.39 -8.09 0.27
CA ALA A 78 -1.34 -8.01 -0.75
C ALA A 78 0.04 -8.40 -0.21
N PHE A 79 0.37 -8.00 1.02
CA PHE A 79 1.62 -8.33 1.68
C PHE A 79 1.73 -9.83 1.99
N VAL A 80 0.75 -10.39 2.70
CA VAL A 80 0.76 -11.79 3.15
C VAL A 80 0.73 -12.75 1.97
N TYR A 81 -0.19 -12.55 1.02
CA TYR A 81 -0.24 -13.39 -0.17
C TYR A 81 0.98 -13.15 -1.05
N GLY A 82 1.50 -11.93 -1.09
CA GLY A 82 2.78 -11.59 -1.70
C GLY A 82 3.86 -12.55 -1.24
N PHE A 83 4.14 -12.61 0.06
CA PHE A 83 5.14 -13.55 0.60
C PHE A 83 4.81 -15.01 0.32
N ALA A 84 3.56 -15.44 0.50
CA ALA A 84 3.16 -16.82 0.25
C ALA A 84 3.47 -17.26 -1.19
N SER A 85 3.26 -16.38 -2.17
CA SER A 85 3.55 -16.65 -3.58
C SER A 85 5.04 -16.66 -3.93
N GLN A 86 5.90 -16.14 -3.05
CA GLN A 86 7.32 -15.94 -3.31
C GLN A 86 8.23 -16.87 -2.48
N LEU A 87 7.66 -17.80 -1.71
CA LEU A 87 8.44 -18.74 -0.89
C LEU A 87 9.43 -19.58 -1.73
N ASP A 88 8.99 -20.13 -2.86
CA ASP A 88 9.87 -20.93 -3.73
C ASP A 88 10.94 -20.05 -4.43
N PRO A 89 10.59 -18.92 -5.10
CA PRO A 89 11.58 -18.00 -5.66
C PRO A 89 12.61 -17.51 -4.64
N LEU A 90 12.19 -17.20 -3.41
CA LEU A 90 13.10 -16.80 -2.33
C LEU A 90 14.00 -17.96 -1.90
N GLY A 91 13.46 -19.17 -1.76
CA GLY A 91 14.24 -20.37 -1.46
C GLY A 91 15.29 -20.65 -2.53
N TRP A 92 14.96 -20.46 -3.80
CA TRP A 92 15.88 -20.61 -4.93
C TRP A 92 16.93 -19.50 -4.99
N ALA A 93 16.59 -18.27 -4.62
CA ALA A 93 17.57 -17.18 -4.51
C ALA A 93 18.59 -17.46 -3.39
N VAL A 94 18.14 -17.96 -2.25
CA VAL A 94 19.01 -18.33 -1.10
C VAL A 94 19.89 -19.52 -1.43
N SER A 95 19.40 -20.51 -2.18
CA SER A 95 20.19 -21.68 -2.60
C SER A 95 21.17 -21.38 -3.75
N GLY A 96 21.13 -20.16 -4.33
CA GLY A 96 21.96 -19.76 -5.46
C GLY A 96 21.48 -20.26 -6.82
N LEU A 97 20.29 -20.87 -6.88
CA LEU A 97 19.65 -21.33 -8.11
C LEU A 97 19.10 -20.16 -8.92
N TYR A 98 18.59 -19.13 -8.23
CA TYR A 98 18.10 -17.87 -8.80
C TYR A 98 19.00 -16.71 -8.42
N THR A 99 19.00 -15.67 -9.26
CA THR A 99 19.69 -14.42 -8.91
C THR A 99 18.77 -13.52 -8.12
N TRP A 100 19.32 -12.76 -7.16
CA TRP A 100 18.55 -11.80 -6.36
C TRP A 100 17.80 -10.77 -7.20
N GLY A 101 18.26 -10.49 -8.42
CA GLY A 101 17.58 -9.59 -9.37
C GLY A 101 16.15 -10.04 -9.70
N GLN A 102 15.87 -11.34 -9.71
CA GLN A 102 14.55 -11.87 -10.05
C GLN A 102 13.49 -11.58 -8.97
N VAL A 103 13.92 -11.50 -7.70
CA VAL A 103 13.06 -11.22 -6.54
C VAL A 103 13.18 -9.79 -6.01
N ALA A 104 14.15 -9.00 -6.49
CA ALA A 104 14.42 -7.65 -5.98
C ALA A 104 13.18 -6.73 -6.05
N GLY A 105 12.43 -6.78 -7.16
CA GLY A 105 11.19 -6.02 -7.31
C GLY A 105 10.13 -6.39 -6.27
N PHE A 106 10.01 -7.68 -5.95
CA PHE A 106 9.14 -8.15 -4.86
C PHE A 106 9.62 -7.68 -3.48
N LEU A 107 10.92 -7.71 -3.19
CA LEU A 107 11.45 -7.26 -1.90
C LEU A 107 11.16 -5.76 -1.67
N ILE A 108 11.34 -4.94 -2.70
CA ILE A 108 11.00 -3.51 -2.65
C ILE A 108 9.49 -3.34 -2.43
N PHE A 109 8.67 -4.06 -3.18
CA PHE A 109 7.22 -4.07 -3.00
C PHE A 109 6.83 -4.42 -1.56
N ALA A 110 7.37 -5.52 -1.01
CA ALA A 110 7.07 -5.98 0.33
C ALA A 110 7.36 -4.91 1.40
N VAL A 111 8.53 -4.28 1.35
CA VAL A 111 8.92 -3.23 2.30
C VAL A 111 8.00 -2.02 2.20
N LEU A 112 7.72 -1.55 0.98
CA LEU A 112 6.90 -0.36 0.77
C LEU A 112 5.42 -0.60 1.08
N THR A 113 4.88 -1.77 0.73
CA THR A 113 3.52 -2.19 1.08
C THR A 113 3.36 -2.34 2.59
N PHE A 114 4.36 -2.87 3.30
CA PHE A 114 4.32 -2.95 4.75
C PHE A 114 4.35 -1.56 5.40
N ALA A 115 5.18 -0.65 4.90
CA ALA A 115 5.19 0.73 5.36
C ALA A 115 3.83 1.42 5.10
N ALA A 116 3.25 1.26 3.90
CA ALA A 116 1.93 1.79 3.57
C ALA A 116 0.83 1.22 4.49
N LEU A 117 0.88 -0.08 4.78
CA LEU A 117 -0.01 -0.74 5.74
C LEU A 117 0.07 -0.10 7.12
N ILE A 118 1.28 0.15 7.65
CA ILE A 118 1.44 0.76 8.97
C ILE A 118 0.82 2.16 9.00
N LEU A 119 1.04 2.96 7.95
CA LEU A 119 0.46 4.29 7.85
C LEU A 119 -1.07 4.25 7.84
N GLU A 120 -1.69 3.40 7.01
CA GLU A 120 -3.14 3.24 6.97
C GLU A 120 -3.71 2.70 8.28
N PHE A 121 -3.00 1.76 8.91
CA PHE A 121 -3.37 1.25 10.23
C PHE A 121 -3.38 2.36 11.27
N VAL A 122 -2.34 3.20 11.34
CA VAL A 122 -2.31 4.36 12.26
C VAL A 122 -3.45 5.33 11.97
N VAL A 123 -3.74 5.61 10.70
CA VAL A 123 -4.83 6.50 10.30
C VAL A 123 -6.20 5.96 10.73
N SER A 124 -6.40 4.64 10.66
CA SER A 124 -7.67 4.00 11.03
C SER A 124 -8.11 4.30 12.47
N PHE A 125 -7.17 4.51 13.40
CA PHE A 125 -7.43 4.82 14.80
C PHE A 125 -7.50 6.32 15.12
N LYS A 126 -6.99 7.20 14.25
CA LYS A 126 -6.86 8.64 14.56
C LYS A 126 -8.18 9.41 14.67
N GLY A 127 -9.29 8.84 14.24
CA GLY A 127 -10.64 9.38 14.47
C GLY A 127 -11.50 8.58 15.47
N LEU A 128 -10.95 7.53 16.10
CA LEU A 128 -11.62 6.77 17.16
C LEU A 128 -11.41 7.37 18.55
N VAL A 129 -10.39 8.21 18.71
CA VAL A 129 -10.13 8.92 19.97
C VAL A 129 -10.62 10.36 19.82
N LYS A 130 -11.78 10.65 20.40
CA LYS A 130 -12.25 12.00 20.72
C LYS A 130 -12.10 12.22 22.21
#